data_AF-A0A497DI55-F1
#
_entry.id   AF-A0A497DI55-F1
#
_cell.length_a   1.000
_cell.length_b   1.000
_cell.length_c   1.000
_cell.angle_alpha   90.00
_cell.angle_beta   90.00
_cell.angle_gamma   90.00
#
_symmetry.space_group_name_H-M   'P 1'
#
loop_
_entity.id
_entity.type
_entity.pdbx_description
1 polymer ?
#
loop_
_entity_poly.entity_id
_entity_poly.type
_entity_poly.pdbx_seq_one_letter_code
_entity_poly.pdbx_strand_id
1 'polypeptide(L)'
;VSDTNNYKFNQPLIQYIDNGGDVWLQGLDFMYDVVDAPIDFTAGQFIYDYMGIQSYIGQSHKDDDGINLLQLDAVAGNGISTFTPIYWVYAEGLWYADAFDVTPNATAMYNMGPNGYPFYGKACGLINKPNAGYVMTWAFETARIDTRENTETIFDEVLTWFKNNTGVDEVSATGNVVNVYPNPATDRVNIDFTLDKASAVQLQLFDVTGKMVSSQNLGNQTTGNHSLQLSKSDLNMSSGVYFYTLKINNVPTSGKVIFK
;
A
#
# COMPACT_ATOMS: atom_id res chain seq x y z
N VAL A 1 -18.10 -8.99 15.13
CA VAL A 1 -17.58 -7.62 15.22
C VAL A 1 -17.24 -7.17 13.81
N SER A 2 -18.16 -6.45 13.20
CA SER A 2 -18.10 -5.79 11.90
C SER A 2 -19.45 -5.08 11.79
N ASP A 3 -19.49 -3.82 12.21
CA ASP A 3 -20.69 -2.99 12.14
C ASP A 3 -20.45 -1.97 11.03
N THR A 4 -21.26 -2.02 9.96
CA THR A 4 -21.13 -1.10 8.83
C THR A 4 -21.46 0.35 9.20
N ASN A 5 -22.07 0.58 10.37
CA ASN A 5 -22.29 1.91 10.94
C ASN A 5 -21.11 2.38 11.80
N ASN A 6 -20.16 1.49 12.11
CA ASN A 6 -18.92 1.83 12.79
C ASN A 6 -17.87 2.24 11.75
N TYR A 7 -17.33 3.45 11.91
CA TYR A 7 -16.32 4.01 11.00
C TYR A 7 -15.05 3.14 10.91
N LYS A 8 -14.80 2.27 11.91
CA LYS A 8 -13.70 1.30 11.91
C LYS A 8 -13.85 0.21 10.83
N PHE A 9 -15.03 0.05 10.21
CA PHE A 9 -15.34 -0.97 9.19
C PHE A 9 -16.20 -0.38 8.06
N ASN A 10 -15.73 0.72 7.47
CA ASN A 10 -16.54 1.52 6.55
C ASN A 10 -16.68 0.89 5.14
N GLN A 11 -17.84 1.10 4.52
CA GLN A 11 -18.16 0.67 3.15
C GLN A 11 -17.24 1.25 2.06
N PRO A 12 -16.83 2.54 2.10
CA PRO A 12 -15.84 3.06 1.16
C PRO A 12 -14.52 2.28 1.07
N LEU A 13 -14.00 1.75 2.19
CA LEU A 13 -12.77 0.95 2.21
C LEU A 13 -12.98 -0.39 1.49
N ILE A 14 -14.10 -1.05 1.78
CA ILE A 14 -14.53 -2.28 1.08
C ILE A 14 -14.61 -2.02 -0.42
N GLN A 15 -15.29 -0.94 -0.84
CA GLN A 15 -15.40 -0.55 -2.24
C GLN A 15 -14.04 -0.25 -2.89
N TYR A 16 -13.12 0.40 -2.18
CA TYR A 16 -11.76 0.64 -2.69
C TYR A 16 -11.03 -0.68 -2.96
N ILE A 17 -11.07 -1.62 -2.01
CA ILE A 17 -10.41 -2.93 -2.14
C ILE A 17 -11.06 -3.77 -3.25
N ASP A 18 -12.39 -3.80 -3.32
CA ASP A 18 -13.13 -4.52 -4.36
C ASP A 18 -12.85 -3.98 -5.77
N ASN A 19 -12.49 -2.71 -5.89
CA ASN A 19 -12.12 -2.07 -7.16
C ASN A 19 -10.61 -2.15 -7.48
N GLY A 20 -9.86 -3.00 -6.77
CA GLY A 20 -8.44 -3.24 -7.05
C GLY A 20 -7.48 -2.37 -6.25
N GLY A 21 -7.99 -1.60 -5.28
CA GLY A 21 -7.17 -0.80 -4.39
C GLY A 21 -6.45 -1.65 -3.35
N ASP A 22 -5.14 -1.48 -3.24
CA ASP A 22 -4.34 -2.20 -2.25
C ASP A 22 -4.21 -1.39 -0.96
N VAL A 23 -4.26 -2.11 0.16
CA VAL A 23 -4.16 -1.55 1.52
C VAL A 23 -3.05 -2.26 2.26
N TRP A 24 -2.13 -1.48 2.82
CA TRP A 24 -1.16 -1.96 3.79
C TRP A 24 -1.39 -1.27 5.13
N LEU A 25 -1.96 -2.01 6.07
CA LEU A 25 -2.18 -1.59 7.45
C LEU A 25 -1.01 -2.04 8.32
N GLN A 26 -0.45 -1.12 9.09
CA GLN A 26 0.57 -1.42 10.09
C GLN A 26 0.30 -0.65 11.39
N GLY A 27 0.55 -1.29 12.54
CA GLY A 27 0.38 -0.67 13.84
C GLY A 27 0.42 -1.68 14.98
N LEU A 28 0.43 -1.17 16.21
CA LEU A 28 0.30 -1.94 17.44
C LEU A 28 -1.11 -1.80 18.02
N ASP A 29 -1.52 -2.77 18.84
CA ASP A 29 -2.74 -2.75 19.67
C ASP A 29 -4.05 -2.53 18.87
N PHE A 30 -4.02 -2.70 17.56
CA PHE A 30 -5.13 -2.26 16.71
C PHE A 30 -6.33 -3.20 16.83
N MET A 31 -6.10 -4.50 17.12
CA MET A 31 -7.21 -5.44 17.30
C MET A 31 -7.82 -5.32 18.69
N TYR A 32 -7.00 -5.11 19.71
CA TYR A 32 -7.46 -4.85 21.08
C TYR A 32 -8.35 -3.61 21.18
N ASP A 33 -8.04 -2.56 20.42
CA ASP A 33 -8.86 -1.34 20.32
C ASP A 33 -10.28 -1.60 19.75
N VAL A 34 -10.52 -2.78 19.18
CA VAL A 34 -11.78 -3.19 18.57
C VAL A 34 -12.48 -4.27 19.39
N VAL A 35 -11.73 -5.26 19.90
CA VAL A 35 -12.24 -6.47 20.55
C VAL A 35 -11.33 -6.98 21.66
N ASP A 36 -11.90 -7.67 22.64
CA ASP A 36 -11.13 -8.42 23.63
C ASP A 36 -10.66 -9.77 23.06
N ALA A 37 -9.44 -10.18 23.43
CA ALA A 37 -8.90 -11.51 23.15
C ALA A 37 -9.25 -12.52 24.26
N PRO A 38 -9.29 -13.84 23.96
CA PRO A 38 -9.28 -14.42 22.62
C PRO A 38 -10.67 -14.37 21.97
N ILE A 39 -10.71 -14.22 20.64
CA ILE A 39 -11.98 -14.21 19.89
C ILE A 39 -11.81 -14.79 18.49
N ASP A 40 -12.80 -15.58 18.06
CA ASP A 40 -12.92 -16.08 16.70
C ASP A 40 -13.78 -15.14 15.84
N PHE A 41 -13.34 -14.93 14.61
CA PHE A 41 -14.10 -14.24 13.59
C PHE A 41 -14.76 -15.24 12.65
N THR A 42 -15.83 -14.81 11.99
CA THR A 42 -16.65 -15.67 11.13
C THR A 42 -16.86 -15.02 9.76
N ALA A 43 -17.11 -15.85 8.75
CA ALA A 43 -17.41 -15.37 7.39
C ALA A 43 -18.57 -14.36 7.39
N GLY A 44 -18.44 -13.33 6.55
CA GLY A 44 -19.32 -12.16 6.53
C GLY A 44 -18.80 -10.98 7.37
N GLN A 45 -17.75 -11.18 8.17
CA GLN A 45 -17.08 -10.11 8.92
C GLN A 45 -15.88 -9.59 8.14
N PHE A 46 -15.66 -8.28 8.13
CA PHE A 46 -14.53 -7.64 7.44
C PHE A 46 -13.17 -8.19 7.91
N ILE A 47 -13.02 -8.42 9.21
CA ILE A 47 -11.78 -8.98 9.79
C ILE A 47 -11.48 -10.38 9.24
N TYR A 48 -12.52 -11.20 9.07
CA TYR A 48 -12.38 -12.55 8.51
C TYR A 48 -12.18 -12.49 6.99
N ASP A 49 -13.12 -11.86 6.28
CA ASP A 49 -13.19 -11.92 4.81
C ASP A 49 -12.12 -11.06 4.14
N TYR A 50 -11.89 -9.82 4.62
CA TYR A 50 -10.98 -8.86 4.00
C TYR A 50 -9.58 -8.92 4.61
N MET A 51 -9.45 -8.85 5.94
CA MET A 51 -8.13 -8.89 6.58
C MET A 51 -7.52 -10.30 6.59
N GLY A 52 -8.34 -11.35 6.48
CA GLY A 52 -7.87 -12.73 6.47
C GLY A 52 -7.52 -13.27 7.85
N ILE A 53 -8.03 -12.65 8.92
CA ILE A 53 -7.78 -13.04 10.31
C ILE A 53 -8.90 -13.97 10.78
N GLN A 54 -8.55 -15.20 11.14
CA GLN A 54 -9.50 -16.19 11.65
C GLN A 54 -9.77 -15.98 13.13
N SER A 55 -8.72 -15.75 13.93
CA SER A 55 -8.84 -15.56 15.37
C SER A 55 -7.82 -14.54 15.86
N TYR A 56 -8.23 -13.71 16.82
CA TYR A 56 -7.34 -12.87 17.62
C TYR A 56 -7.02 -13.59 18.92
N ILE A 57 -5.75 -13.93 19.13
CA ILE A 57 -5.29 -14.78 20.23
C ILE A 57 -4.95 -13.96 21.48
N GLY A 58 -4.39 -12.78 21.29
CA GLY A 58 -3.92 -11.89 22.35
C GLY A 58 -2.83 -10.96 21.83
N GLN A 59 -2.29 -10.14 22.71
CA GLN A 59 -1.19 -9.21 22.41
C GLN A 59 0.02 -9.39 23.31
N SER A 60 1.20 -9.08 22.79
CA SER A 60 2.44 -9.11 23.57
C SER A 60 2.41 -8.11 24.73
N HIS A 61 3.23 -8.36 25.76
CA HIS A 61 3.25 -7.70 27.07
C HIS A 61 2.04 -7.98 27.96
N LYS A 62 0.82 -7.76 27.45
CA LYS A 62 -0.39 -7.84 28.27
C LYS A 62 -0.89 -9.27 28.44
N ASP A 63 -0.97 -10.03 27.35
CA ASP A 63 -1.55 -11.38 27.35
C ASP A 63 -0.48 -12.48 27.35
N ASP A 64 0.81 -12.09 27.38
CA ASP A 64 1.97 -12.99 27.43
C ASP A 64 2.69 -12.97 28.79
N ASP A 65 2.01 -12.54 29.86
CA ASP A 65 2.56 -12.40 31.22
C ASP A 65 3.79 -11.47 31.32
N GLY A 66 3.87 -10.45 30.44
CA GLY A 66 4.94 -9.45 30.45
C GLY A 66 6.25 -9.94 29.83
N ILE A 67 6.23 -11.04 29.07
CA ILE A 67 7.42 -11.62 28.43
C ILE A 67 7.92 -10.75 27.27
N ASN A 68 6.99 -10.08 26.58
CA ASN A 68 7.22 -9.27 25.38
C ASN A 68 7.69 -10.08 24.17
N LEU A 69 7.41 -9.55 22.98
CA LEU A 69 7.80 -10.18 21.73
C LEU A 69 9.27 -9.88 21.41
N LEU A 70 10.15 -10.88 21.36
CA LEU A 70 11.58 -10.65 21.12
C LEU A 70 11.96 -10.61 19.65
N GLN A 71 11.27 -11.37 18.80
CA GLN A 71 11.53 -11.38 17.36
C GLN A 71 10.30 -11.77 16.54
N LEU A 72 10.32 -11.43 15.26
CA LEU A 72 9.47 -12.06 14.25
C LEU A 72 10.30 -12.88 13.29
N ASP A 73 9.76 -14.01 12.87
CA ASP A 73 10.38 -14.89 11.89
C ASP A 73 9.56 -14.87 10.59
N ALA A 74 10.23 -14.65 9.45
CA ALA A 74 9.57 -14.71 8.15
C ALA A 74 9.07 -16.13 7.89
N VAL A 75 7.81 -16.25 7.47
CA VAL A 75 7.22 -17.53 7.07
C VAL A 75 7.81 -17.96 5.73
N ALA A 76 8.49 -19.10 5.73
CA ALA A 76 9.14 -19.63 4.53
C ALA A 76 8.15 -19.80 3.38
N GLY A 77 8.49 -19.28 2.20
CA GLY A 77 7.66 -19.41 1.01
C GLY A 77 6.45 -18.48 0.95
N ASN A 78 6.35 -17.45 1.81
CA ASN A 78 5.28 -16.45 1.72
C ASN A 78 5.30 -15.63 0.41
N GLY A 79 6.41 -15.66 -0.34
CA GLY A 79 6.55 -15.03 -1.66
C GLY A 79 6.77 -13.51 -1.66
N ILE A 80 6.89 -12.89 -0.48
CA ILE A 80 6.97 -11.44 -0.29
C ILE A 80 8.24 -11.06 0.45
N SER A 81 8.38 -11.54 1.68
CA SER A 81 9.43 -11.11 2.61
C SER A 81 10.35 -12.26 2.96
N THR A 82 11.65 -12.00 2.90
CA THR A 82 12.70 -12.98 3.22
C THR A 82 13.54 -12.58 4.43
N PHE A 83 13.52 -11.30 4.80
CA PHE A 83 14.25 -10.80 5.95
C PHE A 83 13.78 -11.45 7.25
N THR A 84 14.69 -12.14 7.94
CA THR A 84 14.43 -12.85 9.20
C THR A 84 15.73 -13.11 9.96
N PRO A 85 15.73 -13.09 11.31
CA PRO A 85 14.67 -12.60 12.18
C PRO A 85 14.56 -11.06 12.15
N ILE A 86 13.36 -10.54 12.39
CA ILE A 86 13.17 -9.12 12.75
C ILE A 86 13.40 -8.98 14.25
N TYR A 87 14.30 -8.07 14.61
CA TYR A 87 14.53 -7.61 15.98
C TYR A 87 14.05 -6.16 16.17
N TRP A 88 14.00 -5.73 17.43
CA TRP A 88 13.50 -4.43 17.82
C TRP A 88 14.61 -3.52 18.32
N VAL A 89 14.36 -2.21 18.27
CA VAL A 89 15.21 -1.20 18.91
C VAL A 89 15.24 -1.34 20.45
N TYR A 90 14.27 -2.08 21.00
CA TYR A 90 14.15 -2.37 22.43
C TYR A 90 14.75 -3.72 22.77
N ALA A 91 15.72 -3.73 23.67
CA ALA A 91 16.35 -4.96 24.15
C ALA A 91 15.36 -5.88 24.90
N GLU A 92 14.31 -5.32 25.50
CA GLU A 92 13.30 -6.06 26.27
C GLU A 92 12.17 -6.63 25.39
N GLY A 93 12.19 -6.39 24.08
CA GLY A 93 11.13 -6.82 23.16
C GLY A 93 10.07 -5.74 22.87
N LEU A 94 9.15 -6.10 21.98
CA LEU A 94 8.06 -5.26 21.52
C LEU A 94 6.78 -5.56 22.30
N TRP A 95 6.10 -4.49 22.73
CA TRP A 95 4.83 -4.56 23.43
C TRP A 95 3.67 -4.36 22.45
N TYR A 96 2.53 -4.94 22.77
CA TYR A 96 1.25 -4.72 22.09
C TYR A 96 1.22 -5.13 20.61
N ALA A 97 2.09 -6.06 20.22
CA ALA A 97 1.97 -6.73 18.94
C ALA A 97 0.86 -7.77 19.02
N ASP A 98 -0.05 -7.79 18.06
CA ASP A 98 -1.20 -8.70 18.06
C ASP A 98 -0.88 -10.05 17.43
N ALA A 99 -1.30 -11.14 18.08
CA ALA A 99 -1.12 -12.52 17.65
C ALA A 99 -2.40 -13.07 17.00
N PHE A 100 -2.27 -13.65 15.80
CA PHE A 100 -3.40 -14.14 15.01
C PHE A 100 -3.27 -15.61 14.61
N ASP A 101 -4.43 -16.26 14.47
CA ASP A 101 -4.59 -17.36 13.51
C ASP A 101 -5.16 -16.80 12.20
N VAL A 102 -4.63 -17.26 11.06
CA VAL A 102 -5.01 -16.77 9.73
C VAL A 102 -6.04 -17.68 9.08
N THR A 103 -6.91 -17.10 8.25
CA THR A 103 -7.88 -17.88 7.46
C THR A 103 -7.18 -18.74 6.39
N PRO A 104 -7.81 -19.81 5.88
CA PRO A 104 -7.22 -20.67 4.85
C PRO A 104 -6.84 -19.97 3.54
N ASN A 105 -7.45 -18.81 3.25
CA ASN A 105 -7.22 -18.05 2.02
C ASN A 105 -6.16 -16.96 2.18
N ALA A 106 -5.75 -16.67 3.41
CA ALA A 106 -4.72 -15.69 3.72
C ALA A 106 -3.34 -16.35 3.82
N THR A 107 -2.29 -15.58 3.56
CA THR A 107 -0.90 -16.01 3.69
C THR A 107 -0.27 -15.31 4.90
N ALA A 108 0.18 -16.09 5.87
CA ALA A 108 1.00 -15.57 6.96
C ALA A 108 2.38 -15.15 6.40
N MET A 109 2.83 -13.96 6.77
CA MET A 109 4.12 -13.38 6.36
C MET A 109 5.17 -13.48 7.45
N TYR A 110 4.78 -13.16 8.69
CA TYR A 110 5.67 -13.14 9.85
C TYR A 110 5.00 -13.82 11.04
N ASN A 111 5.73 -14.72 11.68
CA ASN A 111 5.30 -15.40 12.90
C ASN A 111 6.03 -14.86 14.12
N MET A 112 5.34 -14.87 15.26
CA MET A 112 5.94 -14.50 16.54
C MET A 112 6.94 -15.55 17.01
N GLY A 113 8.05 -15.08 17.55
CA GLY A 113 9.12 -15.89 18.10
C GLY A 113 9.84 -15.24 19.28
N PRO A 114 10.86 -15.92 19.82
CA PRO A 114 11.44 -17.19 19.35
C PRO A 114 10.65 -18.42 19.83
N ASN A 115 11.16 -19.62 19.52
CA ASN A 115 10.65 -20.87 20.09
C ASN A 115 10.61 -20.79 21.63
N GLY A 116 9.46 -21.12 22.22
CA GLY A 116 9.21 -21.01 23.66
C GLY A 116 8.47 -19.72 24.06
N TYR A 117 8.28 -18.76 23.15
CA TYR A 117 7.39 -17.62 23.36
C TYR A 117 5.91 -18.07 23.47
N PRO A 118 5.07 -17.48 24.33
CA PRO A 118 3.67 -17.91 24.50
C PRO A 118 2.85 -17.91 23.21
N PHE A 119 3.10 -16.95 22.31
CA PHE A 119 2.45 -16.88 20.99
C PHE A 119 3.34 -17.42 19.86
N TYR A 120 4.34 -18.25 20.17
CA TYR A 120 5.23 -18.83 19.17
C TYR A 120 4.46 -19.45 18.00
N GLY A 121 4.80 -19.04 16.79
CA GLY A 121 4.18 -19.55 15.56
C GLY A 121 2.85 -18.90 15.19
N LYS A 122 2.28 -18.01 16.03
CA LYS A 122 1.12 -17.20 15.65
C LYS A 122 1.54 -16.09 14.69
N ALA A 123 0.67 -15.77 13.74
CA ALA A 123 0.96 -14.73 12.76
C ALA A 123 0.89 -13.35 13.41
N CYS A 124 1.86 -12.50 13.11
CA CYS A 124 1.89 -11.06 13.45
C CYS A 124 1.93 -10.20 12.18
N GLY A 125 2.16 -10.81 11.02
CA GLY A 125 1.98 -10.19 9.71
C GLY A 125 1.32 -11.18 8.77
N LEU A 126 0.35 -10.71 7.98
CA LEU A 126 -0.37 -11.51 6.99
C LEU A 126 -0.79 -10.66 5.79
N ILE A 127 -1.13 -11.35 4.71
CA ILE A 127 -1.76 -10.76 3.54
C ILE A 127 -2.94 -11.61 3.10
N ASN A 128 -4.00 -10.96 2.64
CA ASN A 128 -5.15 -11.59 2.03
C ASN A 128 -5.51 -10.89 0.72
N LYS A 129 -6.12 -11.64 -0.20
CA LYS A 129 -6.69 -11.11 -1.43
C LYS A 129 -8.19 -11.44 -1.45
N PRO A 130 -9.04 -10.65 -0.77
CA PRO A 130 -10.47 -10.94 -0.70
C PRO A 130 -11.15 -10.87 -2.07
N ASN A 131 -10.67 -9.99 -2.95
CA ASN A 131 -11.25 -9.75 -4.26
C ASN A 131 -10.19 -9.23 -5.26
N ALA A 132 -10.39 -8.04 -5.84
CA ALA A 132 -9.45 -7.47 -6.80
C ALA A 132 -8.16 -6.96 -6.14
N GLY A 133 -8.27 -6.21 -5.04
CA GLY A 133 -7.14 -5.65 -4.29
C GLY A 133 -6.64 -6.55 -3.16
N TYR A 134 -5.46 -6.23 -2.66
CA TYR A 134 -4.82 -6.89 -1.52
C TYR A 134 -5.03 -6.12 -0.21
N VAL A 135 -5.12 -6.86 0.88
CA VAL A 135 -5.07 -6.33 2.25
C VAL A 135 -3.89 -6.98 2.96
N MET A 136 -2.83 -6.21 3.18
CA MET A 136 -1.68 -6.59 3.99
C MET A 136 -1.83 -5.97 5.38
N THR A 137 -1.68 -6.79 6.42
CA THR A 137 -1.83 -6.38 7.82
C THR A 137 -0.61 -6.81 8.61
N TRP A 138 0.10 -5.84 9.19
CA TRP A 138 1.19 -6.07 10.14
C TRP A 138 0.79 -5.51 11.51
N ALA A 139 0.68 -6.39 12.49
CA ALA A 139 0.42 -6.05 13.89
C ALA A 139 1.69 -5.64 14.64
N PHE A 140 2.61 -5.00 13.93
CA PHE A 140 3.84 -4.45 14.47
C PHE A 140 4.20 -3.18 13.73
N GLU A 141 4.96 -2.31 14.39
CA GLU A 141 5.42 -1.05 13.83
C GLU A 141 6.83 -1.19 13.26
N THR A 142 6.98 -0.94 11.96
CA THR A 142 8.28 -0.97 11.27
C THR A 142 9.28 0.06 11.80
N ALA A 143 8.80 1.16 12.38
CA ALA A 143 9.63 2.17 13.04
C ALA A 143 10.31 1.67 14.33
N ARG A 144 9.91 0.51 14.85
CA ARG A 144 10.50 -0.11 16.06
C ARG A 144 11.53 -1.19 15.74
N ILE A 145 11.82 -1.42 14.46
CA ILE A 145 12.86 -2.36 14.02
C ILE A 145 14.24 -1.83 14.45
N ASP A 146 15.12 -2.74 14.82
CA ASP A 146 16.44 -2.49 15.44
C ASP A 146 17.33 -1.48 14.68
N THR A 147 17.36 -1.55 13.35
CA THR A 147 18.17 -0.68 12.51
C THR A 147 17.40 -0.15 11.31
N ARG A 148 17.80 1.04 10.85
CA ARG A 148 17.26 1.66 9.65
C ARG A 148 17.48 0.79 8.39
N GLU A 149 18.62 0.14 8.27
CA GLU A 149 18.95 -0.73 7.13
C GLU A 149 17.98 -1.92 7.05
N ASN A 150 17.65 -2.53 8.20
CA ASN A 150 16.68 -3.61 8.27
C ASN A 150 15.27 -3.11 7.92
N THR A 151 14.86 -1.96 8.43
CA THR A 151 13.59 -1.32 8.05
C THR A 151 13.53 -1.07 6.53
N GLU A 152 14.56 -0.46 5.94
CA GLU A 152 14.62 -0.17 4.50
C GLU A 152 14.53 -1.45 3.67
N THR A 153 15.26 -2.50 4.05
CA THR A 153 15.25 -3.81 3.37
C THR A 153 13.83 -4.40 3.34
N ILE A 154 13.15 -4.44 4.48
CA ILE A 154 11.80 -5.01 4.60
C ILE A 154 10.78 -4.19 3.80
N PHE A 155 10.86 -2.86 3.85
CA PHE A 155 10.00 -2.00 3.04
C PHE A 155 10.24 -2.23 1.54
N ASP A 156 11.50 -2.35 1.11
CA ASP A 156 11.83 -2.57 -0.29
C ASP A 156 11.31 -3.91 -0.81
N GLU A 157 11.36 -4.98 -0.01
CA GLU A 157 10.75 -6.28 -0.33
C GLU A 157 9.24 -6.13 -0.59
N VAL A 158 8.52 -5.52 0.36
CA VAL A 158 7.06 -5.35 0.26
C VAL A 158 6.66 -4.43 -0.88
N LEU A 159 7.33 -3.28 -1.03
CA LEU A 159 7.02 -2.32 -2.09
C LEU A 159 7.33 -2.90 -3.47
N THR A 160 8.40 -3.67 -3.60
CA THR A 160 8.74 -4.38 -4.85
C THR A 160 7.68 -5.44 -5.16
N TRP A 161 7.23 -6.19 -4.14
CA TRP A 161 6.17 -7.17 -4.33
C TRP A 161 4.86 -6.52 -4.78
N PHE A 162 4.43 -5.42 -4.14
CA PHE A 162 3.25 -4.68 -4.57
C PHE A 162 3.41 -4.19 -6.02
N LYS A 163 4.52 -3.52 -6.36
CA LYS A 163 4.78 -3.08 -7.75
C LYS A 163 4.60 -4.19 -8.79
N ASN A 164 4.95 -5.43 -8.44
CA ASN A 164 4.87 -6.58 -9.35
C ASN A 164 3.49 -7.29 -9.35
N ASN A 165 2.68 -7.16 -8.29
CA ASN A 165 1.46 -7.96 -8.08
C ASN A 165 0.17 -7.15 -8.03
N THR A 166 0.24 -5.86 -7.75
CA THR A 166 -0.90 -4.98 -7.94
C THR A 166 -1.12 -4.88 -9.43
N GLY A 167 -2.35 -5.15 -9.88
CA GLY A 167 -2.81 -4.86 -11.24
C GLY A 167 -2.88 -3.35 -11.51
N VAL A 168 -1.98 -2.55 -10.92
CA VAL A 168 -1.25 -1.62 -11.74
C VAL A 168 -0.69 -2.53 -12.83
N ASP A 169 -1.38 -2.55 -13.97
CA ASP A 169 -0.63 -2.27 -15.16
C ASP A 169 0.38 -1.18 -14.72
N GLU A 170 1.60 -1.60 -14.37
CA GLU A 170 2.66 -1.19 -15.23
C GLU A 170 2.05 -1.40 -16.60
N VAL A 171 1.47 -0.32 -17.08
CA VAL A 171 1.77 0.14 -18.37
C VAL A 171 3.33 0.18 -18.36
N SER A 172 4.04 -0.98 -18.36
CA SER A 172 4.42 -1.62 -19.60
C SER A 172 3.48 -1.09 -20.63
N ALA A 173 3.80 0.13 -21.02
CA ALA A 173 3.38 0.78 -22.20
C ALA A 173 3.46 -0.32 -23.25
N THR A 174 2.36 -1.04 -23.40
CA THR A 174 1.86 -1.45 -24.69
C THR A 174 1.52 -0.12 -25.37
N GLY A 175 2.60 0.60 -25.69
CA GLY A 175 2.71 1.72 -26.60
C GLY A 175 3.29 3.04 -26.11
N ASN A 176 2.97 3.49 -24.90
CA ASN A 176 3.07 4.92 -24.61
C ASN A 176 4.01 5.21 -23.42
N VAL A 177 5.32 5.29 -23.70
CA VAL A 177 6.33 5.70 -22.71
C VAL A 177 6.11 7.15 -22.32
N VAL A 178 5.69 7.44 -21.09
CA VAL A 178 5.53 8.82 -20.61
C VAL A 178 6.79 9.28 -19.86
N ASN A 179 7.52 10.24 -20.42
CA ASN A 179 8.71 10.84 -19.78
C ASN A 179 8.45 12.31 -19.44
N VAL A 180 8.79 12.73 -18.22
CA VAL A 180 8.47 14.07 -17.72
C VAL A 180 9.74 14.78 -17.26
N TYR A 181 10.13 15.85 -17.97
CA TYR A 181 11.39 16.52 -17.72
C TYR A 181 11.41 18.00 -18.15
N PRO A 182 12.24 18.84 -17.49
CA PRO A 182 12.88 18.56 -16.22
C PRO A 182 11.84 18.42 -15.09
N ASN A 183 12.10 17.55 -14.13
CA ASN A 183 11.25 17.42 -12.93
C ASN A 183 12.16 17.19 -11.73
N PRO A 184 12.38 18.19 -10.84
CA PRO A 184 11.66 19.47 -10.76
C PRO A 184 11.98 20.49 -11.88
N ALA A 185 10.99 21.29 -12.28
CA ALA A 185 11.08 22.39 -13.25
C ALA A 185 11.04 23.77 -12.59
N THR A 186 11.59 24.81 -13.22
CA THR A 186 11.43 26.20 -12.77
C THR A 186 10.13 26.82 -13.28
N ASP A 187 9.85 26.67 -14.58
CA ASP A 187 8.64 27.18 -15.22
C ASP A 187 8.03 26.17 -16.19
N ARG A 188 8.87 25.54 -17.02
CA ARG A 188 8.42 24.63 -18.08
C ARG A 188 8.81 23.19 -17.80
N VAL A 189 7.87 22.28 -18.05
CA VAL A 189 8.09 20.83 -18.10
C VAL A 189 7.58 20.29 -19.43
N ASN A 190 8.29 19.34 -20.00
CA ASN A 190 7.84 18.55 -21.14
C ASN A 190 7.30 17.21 -20.64
N ILE A 191 6.18 16.79 -21.20
CA ILE A 191 5.56 15.47 -21.02
C ILE A 191 5.61 14.81 -22.39
N ASP A 192 6.59 13.94 -22.57
CA ASP A 192 6.75 13.15 -23.78
C ASP A 192 5.94 11.87 -23.67
N PHE A 193 5.28 11.47 -24.75
CA PHE A 193 4.57 10.19 -24.83
C PHE A 193 4.63 9.63 -26.25
N THR A 194 4.65 8.31 -26.37
CA THR A 194 4.52 7.61 -27.66
C THR A 194 3.06 7.18 -27.87
N LEU A 195 2.63 7.02 -29.12
CA LEU A 195 1.33 6.47 -29.51
C LEU A 195 1.52 5.35 -30.53
N ASP A 196 1.20 4.10 -30.18
CA ASP A 196 1.24 2.95 -31.11
C ASP A 196 0.23 3.04 -32.25
N LYS A 197 -0.83 3.83 -32.07
CA LYS A 197 -1.88 4.07 -33.07
C LYS A 197 -2.50 5.43 -32.82
N ALA A 198 -3.15 5.98 -33.84
CA ALA A 198 -3.87 7.24 -33.69
C ALA A 198 -4.91 7.12 -32.56
N SER A 199 -4.86 8.05 -31.61
CA SER A 199 -5.59 7.96 -30.34
C SER A 199 -6.04 9.32 -29.84
N ALA A 200 -7.19 9.37 -29.16
CA ALA A 200 -7.67 10.58 -28.50
C ALA A 200 -6.85 10.87 -27.25
N VAL A 201 -6.30 12.08 -27.12
CA VAL A 201 -5.42 12.47 -26.01
C VAL A 201 -6.03 13.64 -25.23
N GLN A 202 -6.05 13.52 -23.90
CA GLN A 202 -6.42 14.61 -22.98
C GLN A 202 -5.41 14.67 -21.84
N LEU A 203 -4.93 15.87 -21.52
CA LEU A 203 -4.09 16.11 -20.35
C LEU A 203 -4.89 16.88 -19.30
N GLN A 204 -4.89 16.39 -18.06
CA GLN A 204 -5.51 17.06 -16.91
C GLN A 204 -4.43 17.32 -15.86
N LEU A 205 -4.54 18.44 -15.16
CA LEU A 205 -3.60 18.85 -14.12
C LEU A 205 -4.37 19.25 -12.86
N PHE A 206 -3.89 18.81 -11.70
CA PHE A 206 -4.51 19.00 -10.39
C PHE A 206 -3.49 19.52 -9.38
N ASP A 207 -3.94 20.34 -8.44
CA ASP A 207 -3.13 20.72 -7.27
C ASP A 207 -3.19 19.64 -6.17
N VAL A 208 -2.45 19.86 -5.08
CA VAL A 208 -2.38 18.92 -3.94
C VAL A 208 -3.71 18.73 -3.21
N THR A 209 -4.68 19.62 -3.39
CA THR A 209 -6.02 19.48 -2.81
C THR A 209 -6.98 18.69 -3.70
N GLY A 210 -6.50 18.25 -4.88
CA GLY A 210 -7.31 17.56 -5.89
C GLY A 210 -8.11 18.51 -6.77
N LYS A 211 -7.93 19.84 -6.64
CA LYS A 211 -8.60 20.81 -7.50
C LYS A 211 -7.96 20.79 -8.88
N MET A 212 -8.78 20.69 -9.92
CA MET A 212 -8.33 20.75 -11.32
C MET A 212 -7.87 22.17 -11.67
N VAL A 213 -6.64 22.29 -12.13
CA VAL A 213 -5.97 23.54 -12.49
C VAL A 213 -5.97 23.75 -14.01
N SER A 214 -5.86 22.66 -14.78
CA SER A 214 -5.88 22.72 -16.24
C SER A 214 -6.46 21.43 -16.82
N SER A 215 -7.11 21.56 -17.99
CA SER A 215 -7.60 20.42 -18.78
C SER A 215 -7.47 20.77 -20.26
N GLN A 216 -6.56 20.08 -20.95
CA GLN A 216 -6.29 20.26 -22.37
C GLN A 216 -6.77 19.04 -23.14
N ASN A 217 -7.75 19.22 -24.01
CA ASN A 217 -8.19 18.18 -24.94
C ASN A 217 -7.43 18.36 -26.26
N LEU A 218 -6.54 17.42 -26.58
CA LEU A 218 -5.71 17.45 -27.78
C LEU A 218 -6.39 16.72 -28.94
N GLY A 219 -7.57 16.13 -28.73
CA GLY A 219 -8.28 15.38 -29.74
C GLY A 219 -7.49 14.16 -30.21
N ASN A 220 -7.78 13.70 -31.43
CA ASN A 220 -7.13 12.52 -31.99
C ASN A 220 -5.73 12.87 -32.53
N GLN A 221 -4.70 12.32 -31.89
CA GLN A 221 -3.30 12.46 -32.27
C GLN A 221 -2.86 11.29 -33.14
N THR A 222 -1.90 11.51 -34.03
CA THR A 222 -1.37 10.46 -34.92
C THR A 222 -0.50 9.47 -34.15
N THR A 223 -0.23 8.29 -34.73
CA THR A 223 0.81 7.40 -34.20
C THR A 223 2.20 8.07 -34.22
N GLY A 224 3.06 7.71 -33.27
CA GLY A 224 4.44 8.22 -33.13
C GLY A 224 4.71 8.90 -31.80
N ASN A 225 5.85 9.59 -31.71
CA ASN A 225 6.26 10.32 -30.50
C ASN A 225 5.65 11.72 -30.48
N HIS A 226 5.20 12.13 -29.31
CA HIS A 226 4.60 13.43 -29.04
C HIS A 226 5.24 14.05 -27.79
N SER A 227 5.20 15.38 -27.72
CA SER A 227 5.68 16.13 -26.57
C SER A 227 4.73 17.27 -26.26
N LEU A 228 4.28 17.36 -25.01
CA LEU A 228 3.45 18.44 -24.50
C LEU A 228 4.25 19.28 -23.53
N GLN A 229 4.19 20.60 -23.71
CA GLN A 229 4.82 21.51 -22.77
C GLN A 229 3.78 22.11 -21.83
N LEU A 230 4.02 21.99 -20.53
CA LEU A 230 3.30 22.73 -19.50
C LEU A 230 4.18 23.89 -19.03
N SER A 231 3.58 25.07 -18.90
CA SER A 231 4.22 26.23 -18.28
C SER A 231 3.43 26.66 -17.03
N LYS A 232 4.15 26.81 -15.92
CA LYS A 232 3.62 27.33 -14.66
C LYS A 232 3.08 28.76 -14.86
N SER A 233 3.83 29.61 -15.55
CA SER A 233 3.45 31.00 -15.80
C SER A 233 2.23 31.11 -16.71
N ASP A 234 2.16 30.36 -17.81
CA ASP A 234 1.01 30.38 -18.72
C ASP A 234 -0.30 29.95 -18.03
N LEU A 235 -0.20 29.05 -17.05
CA LEU A 235 -1.33 28.53 -16.29
C LEU A 235 -1.60 29.29 -14.98
N ASN A 236 -0.87 30.37 -14.70
CA ASN A 236 -0.96 31.16 -13.45
C ASN A 236 -0.85 30.30 -12.17
N MET A 237 0.06 29.33 -12.20
CA MET A 237 0.30 28.40 -11.11
C MET A 237 1.37 28.91 -10.15
N SER A 238 1.22 28.61 -8.87
CA SER A 238 2.28 28.81 -7.87
C SER A 238 3.32 27.69 -7.94
N SER A 239 4.52 27.93 -7.40
CA SER A 239 5.48 26.85 -7.12
C SER A 239 4.85 25.81 -6.18
N GLY A 240 5.16 24.53 -6.39
CA GLY A 240 4.55 23.44 -5.63
C GLY A 240 4.49 22.12 -6.40
N VAL A 241 3.83 21.15 -5.77
CA VAL A 241 3.58 19.83 -6.36
C VAL A 241 2.23 19.85 -7.07
N TYR A 242 2.20 19.30 -8.28
CA TYR A 242 0.99 19.11 -9.07
C TYR A 242 0.94 17.68 -9.59
N PHE A 243 -0.27 17.16 -9.76
CA PHE A 243 -0.52 15.84 -10.32
C PHE A 243 -1.09 15.99 -11.71
N TYR A 244 -0.58 15.23 -12.68
CA TYR A 244 -1.15 15.19 -14.02
C TYR A 244 -1.80 13.83 -14.27
N THR A 245 -2.79 13.83 -15.15
CA THR A 245 -3.38 12.64 -15.74
C THR A 245 -3.43 12.83 -17.25
N LEU A 246 -2.67 12.01 -17.99
CA LEU A 246 -2.71 11.90 -19.43
C LEU A 246 -3.66 10.75 -19.80
N LYS A 247 -4.78 11.06 -20.45
CA LYS A 247 -5.73 10.07 -20.94
C LYS A 247 -5.51 9.82 -22.41
N ILE A 248 -5.28 8.55 -22.77
CA ILE A 248 -5.16 8.11 -24.16
C ILE A 248 -6.29 7.11 -24.42
N ASN A 249 -7.23 7.45 -25.30
CA ASN A 249 -8.49 6.71 -25.50
C ASN A 249 -9.23 6.40 -24.18
N ASN A 250 -9.31 7.39 -23.29
CA ASN A 250 -9.87 7.29 -21.93
C ASN A 250 -9.10 6.40 -20.93
N VAL A 251 -7.98 5.80 -21.32
CA VAL A 251 -7.09 5.10 -20.38
C VAL A 251 -6.18 6.12 -19.70
N PRO A 252 -6.25 6.29 -18.36
CA PRO A 252 -5.46 7.30 -17.66
C PRO A 252 -4.06 6.79 -17.31
N THR A 253 -3.05 7.62 -17.55
CA THR A 253 -1.70 7.52 -16.99
C THR A 253 -1.44 8.74 -16.13
N SER A 254 -1.11 8.54 -14.86
CA SER A 254 -0.93 9.64 -13.90
C SER A 254 0.51 9.75 -13.42
N GLY A 255 0.91 10.96 -13.05
CA GLY A 255 2.22 11.23 -12.46
C GLY A 255 2.25 12.57 -11.73
N LYS A 256 3.43 12.95 -11.22
CA LYS A 256 3.63 14.21 -10.50
C LYS A 256 4.65 15.11 -11.20
N VAL A 257 4.43 16.42 -11.12
CA VAL A 257 5.36 17.46 -11.54
C VAL A 257 5.63 18.38 -10.35
N ILE A 258 6.90 18.76 -10.17
CA ILE A 258 7.32 19.68 -9.12
C ILE A 258 7.80 20.97 -9.81
N PHE A 259 7.16 22.10 -9.50
CA PHE A 259 7.63 23.42 -9.91
C PHE A 259 8.30 24.15 -8.74
N LYS A 260 9.52 24.65 -8.97
CA LYS A 260 10.29 25.51 -8.05
C LYS A 260 9.79 26.94 -8.09
#